data_AF-A0A7S3GWQ3-F1
#
_entry.id   AF-A0A7S3GWQ3-F1
#
_cell.length_a   1.000
_cell.length_b   1.000
_cell.length_c   1.000
_cell.angle_alpha   90.00
_cell.angle_beta   90.00
_cell.angle_gamma   90.00
#
_symmetry.space_group_name_H-M   'P 1'
#
loop_
_entity.id
_entity.type
_entity.pdbx_description
1 polymer ?
#
loop_
_entity_poly.entity_id
_entity_poly.type
_entity_poly.pdbx_seq_one_letter_code
_entity_poly.pdbx_strand_id
1 'polypeptide(L)'
;MKFVALLSGGKDSCFNVIKCVEHGHELICLANLSPPASFDGEEMDSFMYQTAGHTAISKLSECFEVPLIRKEILGSAVNQKLDYLSEVAADEVEDMFVLLQQVKQQYPEVEGVSCGAIVSTYQRLRVESICQRLGLTVLSYLWQRDRVELLQEMITAGVDAVLVKVAGAGLEPHKHLGKSLAVLQPTLMKLHEQFG
;
A
#
# COMPACT_ATOMS: atom_id res chain seq x y z
N MET A 1 1.76 16.08 11.96
CA MET A 1 1.74 16.39 10.52
C MET A 1 0.42 15.93 9.94
N LYS A 2 -0.08 16.67 8.96
CA LYS A 2 -1.22 16.27 8.13
C LYS A 2 -0.75 15.41 6.96
N PHE A 3 -1.42 14.29 6.70
CA PHE A 3 -0.93 13.31 5.72
C PHE A 3 -2.00 12.77 4.77
N VAL A 4 -1.55 12.32 3.61
CA VAL A 4 -2.32 11.50 2.68
C VAL A 4 -1.93 10.03 2.82
N ALA A 5 -2.91 9.12 2.79
CA ALA A 5 -2.65 7.69 2.80
C ALA A 5 -2.61 7.09 1.40
N LEU A 6 -1.46 6.56 0.98
CA LEU A 6 -1.41 5.67 -0.18
C LEU A 6 -1.99 4.31 0.19
N LEU A 7 -3.17 3.99 -0.35
CA LEU A 7 -3.84 2.72 -0.14
C LEU A 7 -3.70 1.80 -1.34
N SER A 8 -3.44 0.52 -1.06
CA SER A 8 -3.51 -0.57 -2.03
C SER A 8 -4.78 -1.41 -1.89
N GLY A 9 -5.51 -1.25 -0.79
CA GLY A 9 -6.63 -2.13 -0.40
C GLY A 9 -6.16 -3.35 0.39
N GLY A 10 -4.84 -3.52 0.53
CA GLY A 10 -4.24 -4.53 1.40
C GLY A 10 -4.09 -4.07 2.85
N LYS A 11 -3.92 -5.07 3.72
CA LYS A 11 -3.74 -4.91 5.18
C LYS A 11 -2.65 -3.91 5.56
N ASP A 12 -1.52 -3.90 4.84
CA ASP A 12 -0.33 -3.15 5.25
C ASP A 12 -0.54 -1.65 5.07
N SER A 13 -1.16 -1.26 3.96
CA SER A 13 -1.51 0.14 3.72
C SER A 13 -2.49 0.67 4.77
N CYS A 14 -3.52 -0.11 5.14
CA CYS A 14 -4.49 0.27 6.16
C CYS A 14 -3.86 0.31 7.57
N PHE A 15 -3.02 -0.67 7.90
CA PHE A 15 -2.37 -0.71 9.21
C PHE A 15 -1.35 0.40 9.39
N ASN A 16 -0.63 0.80 8.32
CA ASN A 16 0.25 1.95 8.41
C ASN A 16 -0.53 3.26 8.68
N VAL A 17 -1.76 3.40 8.17
CA VAL A 17 -2.64 4.53 8.53
C VAL A 17 -2.95 4.53 10.03
N ILE A 18 -3.29 3.36 10.60
CA ILE A 18 -3.49 3.22 12.05
C ILE A 18 -2.23 3.68 12.81
N LYS A 19 -1.04 3.25 12.37
CA LYS A 19 0.23 3.67 12.97
C LYS A 19 0.50 5.17 12.83
N CYS A 20 0.15 5.79 11.71
CA CYS A 20 0.25 7.24 11.55
C CYS A 20 -0.64 7.96 12.57
N VAL A 21 -1.89 7.53 12.74
CA VAL A 21 -2.83 8.12 13.71
C VAL A 21 -2.36 7.92 15.15
N GLU A 22 -1.85 6.73 15.50
CA GLU A 22 -1.27 6.44 16.82
C GLU A 22 -0.08 7.37 17.16
N HIS A 23 0.68 7.81 16.16
CA HIS A 23 1.78 8.77 16.32
C HIS A 23 1.34 10.24 16.26
N GLY A 24 0.03 10.51 16.30
CA GLY A 24 -0.52 11.86 16.34
C GLY A 24 -0.55 12.57 14.97
N HIS A 25 -0.48 11.82 13.88
CA HIS A 25 -0.70 12.38 12.54
C HIS A 25 -2.19 12.43 12.19
N GLU A 26 -2.57 13.43 11.40
CA GLU A 26 -3.96 13.67 10.99
C GLU A 26 -4.15 13.26 9.54
N LEU A 27 -5.07 12.32 9.28
CA LEU A 27 -5.38 11.85 7.94
C LEU A 27 -6.27 12.87 7.23
N ILE A 28 -5.82 13.39 6.09
CA ILE A 28 -6.55 14.39 5.31
C ILE A 28 -7.31 13.77 4.15
N CYS A 29 -6.68 12.83 3.44
CA CYS A 29 -7.30 12.15 2.31
C CYS A 29 -6.61 10.81 2.01
N LEU A 30 -7.28 10.01 1.19
CA LEU A 30 -6.75 8.78 0.62
C LEU A 30 -6.29 9.03 -0.80
N ALA A 31 -5.23 8.35 -1.21
CA ALA A 31 -4.73 8.32 -2.56
C ALA A 31 -4.59 6.87 -3.03
N ASN A 32 -5.05 6.57 -4.24
CA ASN A 32 -4.90 5.25 -4.84
C ASN A 32 -4.62 5.35 -6.34
N LEU A 33 -3.74 4.48 -6.81
CA LEU A 33 -3.55 4.19 -8.23
C LEU A 33 -4.37 2.95 -8.60
N SER A 34 -5.14 3.03 -9.68
CA SER A 34 -5.96 1.94 -10.19
C SER A 34 -5.55 1.54 -11.60
N PRO A 35 -5.84 0.29 -12.01
CA PRO A 35 -5.78 -0.06 -13.42
C PRO A 35 -6.63 0.90 -14.27
N PRO A 36 -6.26 1.13 -15.54
CA PRO A 36 -7.11 1.83 -16.50
C PRO A 36 -8.48 1.17 -16.62
N ALA A 37 -9.53 1.95 -16.88
CA ALA A 37 -10.87 1.38 -17.08
C ALA A 37 -10.95 0.40 -18.27
N SER A 38 -10.03 0.50 -19.24
CA SER A 38 -9.92 -0.42 -20.38
C SER A 38 -9.18 -1.72 -20.06
N PHE A 39 -8.62 -1.87 -18.86
CA PHE A 39 -7.89 -3.07 -18.46
C PHE A 39 -8.89 -4.17 -18.09
N ASP A 40 -8.90 -5.24 -18.89
CA ASP A 40 -9.74 -6.43 -18.72
C ASP A 40 -9.02 -7.57 -17.97
N GLY A 41 -7.75 -7.38 -17.63
CA GLY A 41 -6.97 -8.31 -16.83
C GLY A 41 -7.30 -8.25 -15.34
N GLU A 42 -7.00 -9.34 -14.63
CA GLU A 42 -7.16 -9.38 -13.16
C GLU A 42 -6.05 -8.59 -12.43
N GLU A 43 -4.85 -8.51 -13.00
CA GLU A 43 -3.69 -7.85 -12.38
C GLU A 43 -2.71 -7.30 -13.41
N MET A 44 -2.31 -6.03 -13.24
CA MET A 44 -1.25 -5.41 -14.06
C MET A 44 0.13 -5.92 -13.63
N ASP A 45 1.04 -6.09 -14.59
CA ASP A 45 2.45 -6.41 -14.30
C ASP A 45 3.16 -5.15 -13.76
N SER A 46 3.14 -5.01 -12.43
CA SER A 46 3.64 -3.85 -11.70
C SER A 46 4.50 -4.28 -10.51
N PHE A 47 5.63 -3.60 -10.32
CA PHE A 47 6.50 -3.82 -9.16
C PHE A 47 6.06 -2.95 -7.97
N MET A 48 5.27 -1.91 -8.24
CA MET A 48 4.77 -0.96 -7.26
C MET A 48 3.37 -1.29 -6.75
N TYR A 49 2.46 -1.69 -7.64
CA TYR A 49 1.03 -1.68 -7.37
C TYR A 49 0.45 -3.09 -7.39
N GLN A 50 -0.08 -3.51 -6.24
CA GLN A 50 -0.98 -4.66 -6.22
C GLN A 50 -2.39 -4.18 -6.56
N THR A 51 -3.00 -4.82 -7.56
CA THR A 51 -4.34 -4.47 -8.06
C THR A 51 -5.41 -5.47 -7.63
N ALA A 52 -4.99 -6.58 -7.00
CA ALA A 52 -5.90 -7.48 -6.30
C ALA A 52 -6.62 -6.74 -5.15
N GLY A 53 -7.96 -6.65 -5.25
CA GLY A 53 -8.77 -5.94 -4.26
C GLY A 53 -8.92 -4.43 -4.51
N HIS A 54 -8.49 -3.90 -5.66
CA HIS A 54 -8.65 -2.47 -5.99
C HIS A 54 -10.12 -2.01 -5.99
N THR A 55 -11.08 -2.92 -6.18
CA THR A 55 -12.52 -2.64 -6.11
C THR A 55 -12.99 -2.27 -4.70
N ALA A 56 -12.27 -2.72 -3.65
CA ALA A 56 -12.60 -2.43 -2.27
C ALA A 56 -12.19 -1.00 -1.84
N ILE A 57 -11.30 -0.34 -2.59
CA ILE A 57 -10.78 1.00 -2.25
C ILE A 57 -11.91 2.03 -2.06
N SER A 58 -12.92 2.03 -2.94
CA SER A 58 -14.04 2.96 -2.83
C SER A 58 -14.83 2.74 -1.54
N LYS A 59 -15.00 1.48 -1.10
CA LYS A 59 -15.65 1.15 0.18
C LYS A 59 -14.79 1.47 1.38
N LEU A 60 -13.47 1.27 1.29
CA LEU A 60 -12.55 1.73 2.34
C LEU A 60 -12.64 3.25 2.53
N SER A 61 -12.75 4.02 1.45
CA SER A 61 -12.94 5.48 1.55
C SER A 61 -14.21 5.89 2.28
N GLU A 62 -15.32 5.16 2.07
CA GLU A 62 -16.55 5.39 2.83
C GLU A 62 -16.32 5.15 4.34
N CYS A 63 -15.52 4.14 4.71
CA CYS A 63 -15.20 3.83 6.10
C CYS A 63 -14.22 4.80 6.77
N PHE A 64 -13.27 5.37 6.02
CA PHE A 64 -12.31 6.34 6.56
C PHE A 64 -12.90 7.75 6.70
N GLU A 65 -14.07 8.02 6.11
CA GLU A 65 -14.78 9.30 6.18
C GLU A 65 -13.93 10.51 5.71
N VAL A 66 -12.97 10.26 4.81
CA VAL A 66 -12.14 11.30 4.18
C VAL A 66 -12.19 11.18 2.66
N PRO A 67 -11.88 12.26 1.90
CA PRO A 67 -11.86 12.24 0.45
C PRO A 67 -10.89 11.21 -0.12
N LEU A 68 -11.24 10.60 -1.25
CA LEU A 68 -10.37 9.72 -2.04
C LEU A 68 -10.01 10.39 -3.36
N ILE A 69 -8.70 10.50 -3.63
CA ILE A 69 -8.16 10.88 -4.93
C ILE A 69 -7.64 9.62 -5.62
N ARG A 70 -8.12 9.38 -6.84
CA ARG A 70 -7.76 8.20 -7.62
C ARG A 70 -7.24 8.59 -9.00
N LYS A 71 -6.18 7.93 -9.44
CA LYS A 71 -5.58 8.07 -10.77
C LYS A 71 -5.37 6.70 -11.41
N GLU A 72 -5.48 6.65 -12.73
CA GLU A 72 -5.14 5.44 -13.48
C GLU A 72 -3.62 5.29 -13.61
N ILE A 73 -3.16 4.05 -13.62
CA ILE A 73 -1.77 3.68 -13.93
C ILE A 73 -1.65 3.64 -15.47
N LEU A 74 -0.87 4.54 -16.04
CA LEU A 74 -0.67 4.67 -17.48
C LEU A 74 0.73 4.20 -17.91
N GLY A 75 1.71 4.38 -17.02
CA GLY A 75 3.08 3.92 -17.19
C GLY A 75 3.24 2.43 -16.92
N SER A 76 4.46 1.95 -17.12
CA SER A 76 4.88 0.58 -16.83
C SER A 76 6.17 0.57 -16.00
N ALA A 77 6.61 -0.61 -15.54
CA ALA A 77 7.87 -0.74 -14.80
C ALA A 77 9.10 -0.58 -15.74
N VAL A 78 9.41 0.67 -16.12
CA VAL A 78 10.50 1.01 -17.05
C VAL A 78 11.86 0.98 -16.36
N ASN A 79 12.03 1.74 -15.28
CA ASN A 79 13.20 1.68 -14.44
C ASN A 79 13.00 0.64 -13.34
N GLN A 80 13.66 -0.51 -13.49
CA GLN A 80 13.61 -1.61 -12.51
C GLN A 80 14.83 -1.63 -11.58
N LYS A 81 15.68 -0.59 -11.61
CA LYS A 81 16.80 -0.48 -10.67
C LYS A 81 16.29 -0.23 -9.24
N LEU A 82 17.14 -0.52 -8.26
CA LEU A 82 16.80 -0.32 -6.86
C LEU A 82 16.59 1.16 -6.57
N ASP A 83 17.48 2.02 -7.09
CA ASP A 83 17.43 3.47 -6.98
C ASP A 83 16.50 4.10 -8.02
N TYR A 84 15.88 5.22 -7.62
CA TYR A 84 15.03 6.04 -8.47
C TYR A 84 15.42 7.51 -8.31
N LEU A 85 16.53 7.90 -8.94
CA LEU A 85 17.20 9.19 -8.71
C LEU A 85 16.68 10.32 -9.59
N SER A 86 15.98 10.00 -10.67
CA SER A 86 15.48 10.97 -11.65
C SER A 86 14.16 10.50 -12.23
N GLU A 87 13.38 11.44 -12.73
CA GLU A 87 12.16 11.16 -13.49
C GLU A 87 12.45 10.27 -14.69
N VAL A 88 11.58 9.28 -14.91
CA VAL A 88 11.65 8.36 -16.05
C VAL A 88 10.33 8.42 -16.81
N ALA A 89 10.38 8.87 -18.07
CA ALA A 89 9.19 8.99 -18.89
C ALA A 89 8.47 7.63 -19.06
N ALA A 90 7.14 7.66 -18.98
CA ALA A 90 6.25 6.49 -19.07
C ALA A 90 6.47 5.43 -17.98
N ASP A 91 7.16 5.77 -16.89
CA ASP A 91 7.33 4.89 -15.74
C ASP A 91 6.16 5.00 -14.76
N GLU A 92 5.72 3.87 -14.23
CA GLU A 92 4.60 3.75 -13.28
C GLU A 92 4.78 4.59 -12.00
N VAL A 93 6.02 4.96 -11.65
CA VAL A 93 6.35 5.84 -10.52
C VAL A 93 5.90 7.28 -10.80
N GLU A 94 5.97 7.74 -12.05
CA GLU A 94 5.57 9.10 -12.40
C GLU A 94 4.05 9.29 -12.36
N ASP A 95 3.27 8.22 -12.53
CA ASP A 95 1.82 8.26 -12.27
C ASP A 95 1.52 8.56 -10.80
N MET A 96 2.32 8.01 -9.87
CA MET A 96 2.22 8.34 -8.45
C MET A 96 2.67 9.77 -8.16
N PHE A 97 3.71 10.25 -8.84
CA PHE A 97 4.11 11.66 -8.74
C PHE A 97 2.95 12.58 -9.11
N VAL A 98 2.28 12.33 -10.25
CA VAL A 98 1.12 13.11 -10.70
C VAL A 98 -0.05 13.03 -9.71
N LEU A 99 -0.33 11.84 -9.17
CA LEU A 99 -1.36 11.66 -8.14
C LEU A 99 -1.06 12.49 -6.88
N LEU A 100 0.15 12.37 -6.32
CA LEU A 100 0.53 13.09 -5.10
C LEU A 100 0.70 14.60 -5.34
N GLN A 101 1.07 15.01 -6.54
CA GLN A 101 1.05 16.41 -6.94
C GLN A 101 -0.38 16.95 -6.91
N GLN A 102 -1.35 16.22 -7.46
CA GLN A 102 -2.77 16.60 -7.41
C GLN A 102 -3.27 16.67 -5.96
N VAL A 103 -2.90 15.71 -5.11
CA VAL A 103 -3.20 15.76 -3.66
C VAL A 103 -2.68 17.06 -3.05
N LYS A 104 -1.41 17.40 -3.28
CA LYS A 104 -0.80 18.60 -2.71
C LYS A 104 -1.40 19.90 -3.25
N GLN A 105 -1.89 19.91 -4.50
CA GLN A 105 -2.61 21.05 -5.06
C GLN A 105 -3.99 21.23 -4.43
N GLN A 106 -4.71 20.13 -4.16
CA GLN A 106 -6.04 20.17 -3.54
C GLN A 106 -6.00 20.37 -2.03
N TYR A 107 -4.97 19.85 -1.37
CA TYR A 107 -4.75 19.91 0.08
C TYR A 107 -3.32 20.41 0.36
N PRO A 108 -3.06 21.73 0.23
CA PRO A 108 -1.73 22.31 0.42
C PRO A 108 -1.15 22.10 1.83
N GLU A 109 -2.00 21.81 2.80
CA GLU A 109 -1.64 21.49 4.18
C GLU A 109 -1.08 20.08 4.38
N VAL A 110 -1.12 19.22 3.36
CA VAL A 110 -0.52 17.88 3.44
C VAL A 110 1.01 17.99 3.47
N GLU A 111 1.61 17.42 4.52
CA GLU A 111 3.04 17.44 4.79
C GLU A 111 3.68 16.06 4.65
N GLY A 112 2.87 14.99 4.66
CA GLY A 112 3.36 13.62 4.63
C GLY A 112 2.53 12.64 3.82
N VAL A 113 3.15 11.52 3.47
CA VAL A 113 2.57 10.42 2.70
C VAL A 113 2.75 9.12 3.46
N SER A 114 1.65 8.46 3.82
CA SER A 114 1.68 7.13 4.44
C SER A 114 1.97 6.05 3.40
N CYS A 115 2.97 5.20 3.66
CA CYS A 115 3.38 4.09 2.82
C CYS A 115 3.46 2.79 3.63
N GLY A 116 2.69 1.78 3.22
CA GLY A 116 2.62 0.46 3.89
C GLY A 116 3.71 -0.54 3.49
N ALA A 117 4.82 -0.11 2.89
CA ALA A 117 5.90 -1.04 2.52
C ALA A 117 6.60 -1.59 3.77
N ILE A 118 6.73 -2.92 3.88
CA ILE A 118 7.42 -3.57 5.01
C ILE A 118 8.88 -3.84 4.67
N VAL A 119 9.16 -4.63 3.61
CA VAL A 119 10.52 -5.10 3.28
C VAL A 119 11.01 -4.61 1.91
N SER A 120 10.11 -4.17 1.02
CA SER A 120 10.47 -3.78 -0.35
C SER A 120 11.21 -2.44 -0.41
N THR A 121 12.54 -2.49 -0.49
CA THR A 121 13.39 -1.28 -0.60
C THR A 121 13.09 -0.56 -1.90
N TYR A 122 12.78 -1.33 -2.95
CA TYR A 122 12.35 -0.83 -4.25
C TYR A 122 11.14 0.11 -4.15
N GLN A 123 10.10 -0.31 -3.42
CA GLN A 123 8.88 0.49 -3.24
C GLN A 123 9.13 1.71 -2.37
N ARG A 124 9.87 1.53 -1.27
CA ARG A 124 10.20 2.63 -0.36
C ARG A 124 10.98 3.74 -1.07
N LEU A 125 12.05 3.40 -1.79
CA LEU A 125 12.90 4.40 -2.47
C LEU A 125 12.15 5.19 -3.54
N ARG A 126 11.17 4.58 -4.21
CA ARG A 126 10.31 5.28 -5.19
C ARG A 126 9.39 6.28 -4.53
N VAL A 127 8.73 5.89 -3.44
CA VAL A 127 7.88 6.81 -2.66
C VAL A 127 8.74 7.95 -2.07
N GLU A 128 9.94 7.65 -1.56
CA GLU A 128 10.88 8.65 -1.06
C GLU A 128 11.33 9.62 -2.15
N SER A 129 11.67 9.13 -3.35
CA SER A 129 12.04 9.98 -4.49
C SER A 129 10.93 10.97 -4.85
N ILE A 130 9.68 10.50 -4.93
CA ILE A 130 8.52 11.36 -5.20
C ILE A 130 8.32 12.37 -4.08
N CYS A 131 8.35 11.92 -2.82
CA CYS A 131 8.14 12.79 -1.67
C CYS A 131 9.23 13.86 -1.57
N GLN A 132 10.48 13.53 -1.86
CA GLN A 132 11.58 14.50 -1.95
C GLN A 132 11.30 15.57 -3.01
N ARG A 133 10.87 15.17 -4.22
CA ARG A 133 10.53 16.10 -5.31
C ARG A 133 9.35 17.00 -4.97
N LEU A 134 8.38 16.49 -4.21
CA LEU A 134 7.20 17.24 -3.80
C LEU A 134 7.38 18.00 -2.47
N GLY A 135 8.49 17.82 -1.75
CA GLY A 135 8.67 18.37 -0.40
C GLY A 135 7.64 17.82 0.59
N LEU A 136 7.50 16.49 0.63
CA LEU A 136 6.65 15.72 1.53
C LEU A 136 7.52 14.75 2.35
N THR A 137 7.04 14.36 3.53
CA THR A 137 7.70 13.37 4.41
C THR A 137 7.06 12.00 4.23
N VAL A 138 7.87 10.96 4.04
CA VAL A 138 7.35 9.58 4.01
C VAL A 138 7.08 9.09 5.44
N LEU A 139 5.88 8.58 5.68
CA LEU A 139 5.46 7.93 6.92
C LEU A 139 5.37 6.42 6.67
N SER A 140 6.45 5.68 6.95
CA SER A 140 6.55 4.24 6.73
C SER A 140 6.84 3.49 8.03
N TYR A 141 5.87 3.44 8.94
CA TYR A 141 6.02 2.87 10.29
C TYR A 141 6.19 1.34 10.29
N LEU A 142 5.81 0.67 9.20
CA LEU A 142 5.97 -0.79 9.08
C LEU A 142 7.33 -1.19 8.52
N TRP A 143 8.12 -0.23 8.04
CA TRP A 143 9.36 -0.51 7.33
C TRP A 143 10.40 -1.23 8.21
N GLN A 144 10.97 -2.32 7.69
CA GLN A 144 11.96 -3.18 8.35
C GLN A 144 11.51 -3.75 9.71
N ARG A 145 10.22 -3.70 10.02
CA ARG A 145 9.67 -4.37 11.18
C ARG A 145 9.55 -5.87 10.95
N ASP A 146 9.61 -6.64 12.03
CA ASP A 146 9.43 -8.08 11.99
C ASP A 146 8.01 -8.44 11.55
N ARG A 147 7.88 -9.40 10.63
CA ARG A 147 6.58 -9.76 10.03
C ARG A 147 5.69 -10.54 10.99
N VAL A 148 6.27 -11.32 11.91
CA VAL A 148 5.54 -12.08 12.93
C VAL A 148 4.98 -11.10 13.96
N GLU A 149 5.78 -10.16 14.42
CA GLU A 149 5.34 -9.08 15.30
C GLU A 149 4.22 -8.27 14.65
N LEU A 150 4.41 -7.82 13.40
CA LEU A 150 3.40 -7.04 12.68
C LEU A 150 2.08 -7.80 12.50
N LEU A 151 2.14 -9.09 12.17
CA LEU A 151 0.94 -9.93 12.07
C LEU A 151 0.20 -9.97 13.41
N GLN A 152 0.92 -10.20 14.50
CA GLN A 152 0.32 -10.24 15.84
C GLN A 152 -0.26 -8.88 16.22
N GLU A 153 0.44 -7.78 15.94
CA GLU A 153 -0.07 -6.43 16.22
C GLU A 153 -1.33 -6.10 15.44
N MET A 154 -1.41 -6.45 14.15
CA MET A 154 -2.61 -6.27 13.34
C MET A 154 -3.81 -7.01 13.95
N ILE A 155 -3.61 -8.27 14.35
CA ILE A 155 -4.64 -9.09 15.00
C ILE A 155 -5.07 -8.45 16.33
N THR A 156 -4.11 -8.06 17.17
CA THR A 156 -4.38 -7.44 18.49
C THR A 156 -5.09 -6.09 18.35
N ALA A 157 -4.77 -5.31 17.31
CA ALA A 157 -5.43 -4.05 16.99
C ALA A 157 -6.85 -4.23 16.41
N GLY A 158 -7.31 -5.48 16.22
CA GLY A 158 -8.65 -5.78 15.71
C GLY A 158 -8.77 -5.60 14.19
N VAL A 159 -7.66 -5.58 13.44
CA VAL A 159 -7.70 -5.51 11.98
C VAL A 159 -8.20 -6.83 11.41
N ASP A 160 -9.44 -6.84 10.90
CA ASP A 160 -10.01 -8.00 10.21
C ASP A 160 -9.55 -8.06 8.74
N ALA A 161 -8.30 -8.49 8.55
CA ALA A 161 -7.74 -8.69 7.22
C ALA A 161 -8.09 -10.09 6.68
N VAL A 162 -8.75 -10.13 5.52
CA VAL A 162 -9.17 -11.38 4.86
C VAL A 162 -8.26 -11.75 3.70
N LEU A 163 -7.91 -13.03 3.59
CA LEU A 163 -7.06 -13.53 2.53
C LEU A 163 -7.85 -13.66 1.20
N VAL A 164 -7.53 -12.81 0.24
CA VAL A 164 -8.21 -12.76 -1.08
C VAL A 164 -7.41 -13.41 -2.21
N LYS A 165 -6.11 -13.67 -1.99
CA LYS A 165 -5.21 -14.31 -2.95
C LYS A 165 -4.13 -15.08 -2.20
N VAL A 166 -3.67 -16.20 -2.76
CA VAL A 166 -2.54 -16.99 -2.25
C VAL A 166 -1.57 -17.34 -3.37
N ALA A 167 -0.27 -17.21 -3.10
CA ALA A 167 0.81 -17.59 -4.01
C ALA A 167 2.04 -18.17 -3.26
N GLY A 168 1.91 -18.44 -1.95
CA GLY A 168 2.99 -18.97 -1.12
C GLY A 168 2.94 -20.49 -0.98
N ALA A 169 4.11 -21.11 -0.78
CA ALA A 169 4.21 -22.55 -0.55
C ALA A 169 3.36 -22.99 0.65
N GLY A 170 2.61 -24.08 0.48
CA GLY A 170 1.73 -24.64 1.51
C GLY A 170 0.40 -23.91 1.70
N LEU A 171 0.15 -22.79 1.01
CA LEU A 171 -1.17 -22.15 1.00
C LEU A 171 -2.05 -22.73 -0.12
N GLU A 172 -3.11 -23.41 0.28
CA GLU A 172 -4.12 -23.97 -0.61
C GLU A 172 -5.35 -23.06 -0.75
N PRO A 173 -5.72 -22.61 -1.97
CA PRO A 173 -6.83 -21.69 -2.19
C PRO A 173 -8.14 -22.12 -1.52
N HIS A 174 -8.53 -23.38 -1.73
CA HIS A 174 -9.78 -23.94 -1.22
C HIS A 174 -9.82 -24.06 0.32
N LYS A 175 -8.66 -24.02 1.00
CA LYS A 175 -8.59 -24.09 2.47
C LYS A 175 -8.44 -22.72 3.12
N HIS A 176 -7.82 -21.76 2.45
CA HIS A 176 -7.36 -20.53 3.09
C HIS A 176 -8.02 -19.26 2.57
N LEU A 177 -8.48 -19.21 1.32
CA LEU A 177 -9.16 -18.01 0.82
C LEU A 177 -10.45 -17.72 1.61
N GLY A 178 -10.73 -16.44 1.82
CA GLY A 178 -11.90 -15.96 2.57
C GLY A 178 -11.77 -16.05 4.09
N LYS A 179 -10.67 -16.62 4.63
CA LYS A 179 -10.41 -16.64 6.07
C LYS A 179 -9.64 -15.39 6.50
N SER A 180 -9.89 -14.93 7.73
CA SER A 180 -9.16 -13.83 8.32
C SER A 180 -7.75 -14.24 8.76
N LEU A 181 -6.85 -13.26 8.88
CA LEU A 181 -5.50 -13.49 9.39
C LEU A 181 -5.50 -14.05 10.81
N ALA A 182 -6.44 -13.61 11.65
CA ALA A 182 -6.57 -14.13 13.02
C ALA A 182 -6.83 -15.66 13.00
N VAL A 183 -7.71 -16.12 12.12
CA VAL A 183 -8.00 -17.56 11.94
C VAL A 183 -6.80 -18.30 11.37
N LEU A 184 -6.10 -17.68 10.42
CA LEU A 184 -4.98 -18.31 9.71
C LEU A 184 -3.63 -18.20 10.44
N GLN A 185 -3.53 -17.42 11.52
CA GLN A 185 -2.26 -17.14 12.19
C GLN A 185 -1.46 -18.41 12.51
N PRO A 186 -2.02 -19.48 13.13
CA PRO A 186 -1.24 -20.68 13.43
C PRO A 186 -0.69 -21.37 12.18
N THR A 187 -1.47 -21.38 11.09
CA THR A 187 -1.04 -21.91 9.79
C THR A 187 0.09 -21.07 9.21
N LEU A 188 -0.03 -19.74 9.24
CA LEU A 188 0.98 -18.82 8.71
C LEU A 188 2.30 -18.92 9.50
N MET A 189 2.25 -19.06 10.83
CA MET A 189 3.46 -19.26 11.66
C MET A 189 4.17 -20.56 11.29
N LYS A 190 3.41 -21.66 11.17
CA LYS A 190 3.98 -22.95 10.75
C LYS A 190 4.62 -22.88 9.37
N LEU A 191 3.97 -22.22 8.41
CA LEU A 191 4.51 -22.08 7.05
C LEU A 191 5.76 -21.19 7.03
N HIS A 192 5.79 -20.13 7.85
CA HIS A 192 6.96 -19.27 8.01
C HIS A 192 8.17 -20.06 8.55
N GLU A 193 7.99 -20.91 9.57
CA GLU A 193 9.04 -21.78 10.08
C GLU A 193 9.56 -22.79 9.04
N GLN A 194 8.69 -23.27 8.16
CA GLN A 194 9.02 -24.28 7.16
C GLN A 194 9.68 -23.71 5.91
N PHE A 195 9.24 -22.53 5.45
CA PHE A 195 9.57 -22.01 4.13
C PHE A 195 10.19 -20.61 4.11
N GLY A 196 10.10 -19.84 5.22
CA GLY A 196 10.60 -18.47 5.33
C GLY A 196 9.61 -17.39 4.93
#